data_AF-A0A940YPS3-F1
#
_entry.id   AF-A0A940YPS3-F1
#
_cell.length_a   1.000
_cell.length_b   1.000
_cell.length_c   1.000
_cell.angle_alpha   90.00
_cell.angle_beta   90.00
_cell.angle_gamma   90.00
#
_symmetry.space_group_name_H-M   'P 1'
#
loop_
_entity.id
_entity.type
_entity.pdbx_description
1 polymer ?
#
loop_
_entity_poly.entity_id
_entity_poly.type
_entity_poly.pdbx_seq_one_letter_code
_entity_poly.pdbx_strand_id
1 'polypeptide(L)'
;MIVLYNSDSFAVMQIDLQPSSGDAVSGIEIVDKQTRKGIFLDGELAELFRAQVEALADDDEIDPADIDAHLARYTGAGWQPTVLH
;
A
#
# COMPACT_ATOMS: atom_id res chain seq x y z
N MET A 1 -0.40 -3.92 -13.91
CA MET A 1 -0.45 -2.89 -12.85
C MET A 1 -1.90 -2.47 -12.69
N ILE A 2 -2.44 -2.56 -11.48
CA ILE A 2 -3.83 -2.26 -11.15
C ILE A 2 -3.80 -1.19 -10.05
N VAL A 3 -4.61 -0.14 -10.17
CA VAL A 3 -4.75 0.85 -9.09
C VAL A 3 -5.83 0.34 -8.14
N LEU A 4 -5.46 0.12 -6.87
CA LEU A 4 -6.39 -0.33 -5.84
C LEU A 4 -7.07 0.85 -5.13
N TYR A 5 -6.31 1.93 -4.92
CA TYR A 5 -6.81 3.14 -4.26
C TYR A 5 -6.05 4.38 -4.77
N ASN A 6 -6.73 5.50 -4.87
CA ASN A 6 -6.15 6.74 -5.38
C ASN A 6 -6.88 7.97 -4.82
N SER A 7 -6.20 8.74 -3.98
CA SER A 7 -6.66 10.01 -3.41
C SER A 7 -5.77 11.18 -3.86
N ASP A 8 -6.00 12.38 -3.32
CA ASP A 8 -5.12 13.52 -3.59
C ASP A 8 -3.72 13.33 -2.96
N SER A 9 -3.65 12.69 -1.78
CA SER A 9 -2.41 12.52 -1.02
C SER A 9 -1.68 11.21 -1.31
N PHE A 10 -2.41 10.12 -1.57
CA PHE A 10 -1.85 8.77 -1.68
C PHE A 10 -2.35 8.01 -2.92
N ALA A 11 -1.57 7.04 -3.36
CA ALA A 11 -2.01 6.03 -4.32
C ALA A 11 -1.48 4.65 -3.93
N VAL A 12 -2.31 3.63 -4.08
CA VAL A 12 -1.96 2.22 -3.87
C VAL A 12 -2.11 1.49 -5.18
N MET A 13 -1.05 0.81 -5.60
CA MET A 13 -0.99 0.14 -6.89
C MET A 13 -0.50 -1.30 -6.72
N GLN A 14 -1.25 -2.25 -7.26
CA GLN A 14 -0.79 -3.62 -7.40
C GLN A 14 0.07 -3.77 -8.64
N ILE A 15 1.23 -4.38 -8.44
CA ILE A 15 2.20 -4.73 -9.45
C ILE A 15 2.23 -6.25 -9.51
N ASP A 16 1.78 -6.80 -10.63
CA ASP A 16 1.89 -8.22 -10.92
C ASP A 16 3.08 -8.39 -11.87
N LEU A 17 4.16 -8.98 -11.35
CA LEU A 17 5.31 -9.37 -12.15
C LEU A 17 5.13 -10.85 -12.50
N GLN A 18 4.88 -11.13 -13.77
CA GLN A 18 4.95 -12.49 -14.29
C GLN A 18 6.40 -12.78 -14.68
N PRO A 19 7.19 -13.51 -13.87
CA PRO A 19 8.51 -13.91 -14.29
C PRO A 19 8.40 -14.94 -15.43
N SER A 20 9.31 -14.87 -16.40
CA SER A 20 9.37 -15.81 -17.54
C SER A 20 9.66 -17.26 -17.10
N SER A 21 10.08 -17.47 -15.85
CA SER A 21 10.32 -18.77 -15.22
C SER A 21 10.28 -18.58 -13.70
N GLY A 22 9.13 -18.84 -13.06
CA GLY A 22 8.95 -18.72 -11.61
C GLY A 22 7.48 -18.54 -11.21
N ASP A 23 7.21 -18.56 -9.90
CA ASP A 23 5.90 -18.23 -9.32
C ASP A 23 5.60 -16.73 -9.54
N ALA A 24 4.34 -16.37 -9.78
CA ALA A 24 3.96 -14.99 -10.03
C ALA A 24 4.26 -14.14 -8.79
N VAL A 25 5.05 -13.07 -8.94
CA VAL A 25 5.35 -12.16 -7.83
C VAL A 25 4.36 -11.01 -7.91
N SER A 26 3.33 -11.05 -7.07
CA SER A 26 2.48 -9.91 -6.79
C SER A 26 3.11 -9.05 -5.69
N GLY A 27 3.08 -7.74 -5.89
CA GLY A 27 3.53 -6.77 -4.92
C GLY A 27 2.64 -5.53 -4.92
N ILE A 28 2.68 -4.77 -3.85
CA ILE A 28 1.94 -3.51 -3.70
C ILE A 28 2.92 -2.36 -3.58
N GLU A 29 2.66 -1.30 -4.31
CA GLU A 29 3.34 -0.02 -4.15
C GLU A 29 2.40 1.00 -3.52
N ILE A 30 2.80 1.57 -2.39
CA ILE A 30 2.12 2.67 -1.71
C ILE A 30 2.91 3.95 -2.01
N VAL A 31 2.31 4.90 -2.71
CA VAL A 31 2.93 6.16 -3.12
C VAL A 31 2.33 7.33 -2.33
N ASP A 32 3.18 8.05 -1.62
CA ASP A 32 2.91 9.37 -1.08
C ASP A 32 3.15 10.42 -2.16
N LYS A 33 2.10 11.11 -2.60
CA LYS A 33 2.17 12.14 -3.65
C LYS A 33 2.75 13.45 -3.15
N GLN A 34 2.61 13.73 -1.86
CA GLN A 34 3.10 14.95 -1.21
C GLN A 34 4.63 14.92 -1.13
N THR A 35 5.20 13.77 -0.75
CA THR A 35 6.65 13.60 -0.63
C THR A 35 7.30 12.96 -1.84
N ARG A 36 6.49 12.45 -2.79
CA ARG A 36 6.92 11.62 -3.94
C ARG A 36 7.75 10.41 -3.52
N LYS A 37 7.47 9.88 -2.32
CA LYS A 37 8.11 8.67 -1.81
C LYS A 37 7.14 7.51 -1.94
N GLY A 38 7.67 6.34 -2.27
CA GLY A 38 6.90 5.11 -2.32
C GLY A 38 7.53 4.04 -1.45
N ILE A 39 6.71 3.11 -0.96
CA ILE A 39 7.14 1.87 -0.34
C ILE A 39 6.58 0.73 -1.18
N PHE A 40 7.45 -0.23 -1.48
CA PHE A 40 7.07 -1.46 -2.13
C PHE A 40 7.00 -2.57 -1.09
N LEU A 41 5.89 -3.30 -1.09
CA LEU A 41 5.64 -4.48 -0.29
C LEU A 41 5.53 -5.68 -1.23
N ASP A 42 6.14 -6.81 -0.87
CA ASP A 42 6.03 -8.07 -1.59
C ASP A 42 5.67 -9.24 -0.66
N GLY A 43 5.33 -10.37 -1.28
CA GLY A 43 5.04 -11.62 -0.57
C GLY A 43 3.73 -11.57 0.24
N GLU A 44 3.68 -12.31 1.34
CA GLU A 44 2.47 -12.47 2.15
C GLU A 44 1.96 -11.13 2.73
N LEU A 45 2.87 -10.20 3.05
CA LEU A 45 2.50 -8.87 3.55
C LEU A 45 1.79 -8.04 2.47
N ALA A 46 2.23 -8.15 1.21
CA ALA A 46 1.58 -7.46 0.09
C ALA A 46 0.16 -7.97 -0.15
N GLU A 47 -0.04 -9.29 -0.08
CA GLU A 47 -1.35 -9.91 -0.26
C GLU A 47 -2.33 -9.53 0.87
N LEU A 48 -1.87 -9.51 2.12
CA LEU A 48 -2.68 -9.07 3.26
C LEU A 48 -3.05 -7.58 3.13
N PHE A 49 -2.09 -6.75 2.77
CA PHE A 49 -2.30 -5.32 2.60
C PHE A 49 -3.27 -5.02 1.46
N ARG A 50 -3.12 -5.73 0.33
CA ARG A 50 -4.04 -5.68 -0.80
C ARG A 50 -5.48 -5.94 -0.35
N ALA A 51 -5.71 -7.07 0.33
CA ALA A 51 -7.06 -7.46 0.77
C ALA A 51 -7.66 -6.41 1.72
N GLN A 52 -6.83 -5.81 2.58
CA GLN A 52 -7.26 -4.74 3.48
C GLN A 52 -7.64 -3.46 2.72
N VAL A 53 -6.83 -3.00 1.77
CA VAL A 53 -7.12 -1.79 0.98
C VAL A 53 -8.34 -2.00 0.10
N GLU A 54 -8.48 -3.18 -0.53
CA GLU A 54 -9.69 -3.50 -1.31
C GLU A 54 -10.95 -3.48 -0.44
N ALA A 55 -10.89 -4.02 0.79
CA ALA A 55 -12.02 -3.96 1.72
C ALA A 55 -12.35 -2.53 2.17
N LEU A 56 -11.32 -1.71 2.46
CA LEU A 56 -11.51 -0.30 2.84
C LEU A 56 -12.02 0.57 1.68
N ALA A 57 -11.63 0.26 0.45
CA ALA A 57 -12.06 0.99 -0.74
C ALA A 57 -13.48 0.62 -1.21
N ASP A 58 -13.95 -0.59 -0.90
CA ASP A 58 -15.33 -1.04 -1.18
C ASP A 58 -16.33 -0.53 -0.12
N ASP A 59 -15.84 -0.19 1.08
CA ASP A 59 -16.63 0.35 2.17
C ASP A 59 -16.91 1.86 1.96
N ASP A 60 -18.09 2.16 1.41
CA ASP A 60 -18.56 3.53 1.13
C ASP A 60 -18.77 4.37 2.43
N GLU A 61 -18.77 3.75 3.61
CA GLU A 61 -18.86 4.45 4.90
C GLU A 61 -17.50 4.97 5.39
N ILE A 62 -16.39 4.47 4.85
CA ILE A 62 -15.03 4.90 5.20
C ILE A 62 -14.69 6.20 4.45
N ASP A 63 -14.30 7.24 5.19
CA ASP A 63 -13.83 8.48 4.57
C ASP A 63 -12.43 8.27 3.94
N PRO A 64 -12.18 8.75 2.71
CA PRO A 64 -10.86 8.71 2.08
C PRO A 64 -9.75 9.30 2.96
N ALA A 65 -10.05 10.27 3.82
CA ALA A 65 -9.09 10.86 4.75
C ALA A 65 -8.62 9.84 5.82
N ASP A 66 -9.47 8.90 6.24
CA ASP A 66 -9.10 7.84 7.19
C ASP A 66 -8.18 6.81 6.53
N ILE A 67 -8.43 6.48 5.26
CA ILE A 67 -7.55 5.63 4.46
C ILE A 67 -6.19 6.33 4.29
N ASP A 68 -6.18 7.62 3.93
CA ASP A 68 -4.95 8.40 3.81
C ASP A 68 -4.16 8.44 5.12
N ALA A 69 -4.84 8.62 6.26
CA ALA A 69 -4.20 8.59 7.58
C ALA A 69 -3.63 7.19 7.93
N HIS A 70 -4.29 6.12 7.47
CA HIS A 70 -3.78 4.76 7.60
C HIS A 70 -2.52 4.55 6.74
N LEU A 71 -2.54 4.96 5.47
CA LEU A 71 -1.41 4.86 4.54
C LEU A 71 -0.20 5.68 5.00
N ALA A 72 -0.44 6.85 5.60
CA ALA A 72 0.60 7.71 6.15
C ALA A 72 1.43 7.03 7.26
N ARG A 73 0.92 5.98 7.92
CA ARG A 73 1.68 5.19 8.91
C ARG A 73 2.79 4.36 8.27
N TYR A 74 2.60 3.98 7.01
CA TYR A 74 3.59 3.21 6.26
C TYR A 74 4.62 4.14 5.64
N THR A 75 4.19 5.24 5.02
CA THR A 75 5.08 6.16 4.26
C THR A 75 5.69 7.29 5.08
N GLY A 76 5.15 7.59 6.26
CA GLY A 76 5.61 8.68 7.10
C GLY A 76 7.00 8.45 7.68
N ALA A 77 7.69 9.54 8.04
CA ALA A 77 8.99 9.54 8.72
C ALA A 77 8.98 8.91 10.14
N GLY A 78 7.92 8.19 10.49
CA GLY A 78 7.63 7.63 11.81
C GLY A 78 7.77 6.11 11.91
N TRP A 79 8.30 5.40 10.91
CA TRP A 79 8.85 4.06 11.15
C TRP A 79 10.15 4.19 11.95
N GLN A 80 9.99 4.55 13.22
CA GLN A 80 11.01 4.33 14.24
C GLN A 80 10.78 2.89 14.72
N PRO A 81 11.60 1.91 14.33
CA PRO A 81 11.58 0.64 15.03
C PRO A 81 11.99 0.95 16.47
N THR A 82 11.02 0.98 17.39
CA THR A 82 11.33 1.00 18.81
C THR A 82 11.96 -0.34 19.13
N VAL A 83 13.29 -0.41 19.06
CA VAL A 83 14.04 -1.50 19.67
C VAL A 83 13.77 -1.41 21.16
N LEU A 84 12.99 -2.34 21.68
CA LEU A 84 12.90 -2.55 23.12
C LEU A 84 14.28 -3.07 23.57
N HIS A 85 15.02 -2.24 24.31
CA HIS A 85 16.28 -2.65 24.97
C HIS A 85 15.98 -3.51 26.20
#